data_AF-A0A6B3F6Q6-F1
#
_entry.id   AF-A0A6B3F6Q6-F1
#
_cell.length_a   1.000
_cell.length_b   1.000
_cell.length_c   1.000
_cell.angle_alpha   90.00
_cell.angle_beta   90.00
_cell.angle_gamma   90.00
#
_symmetry.space_group_name_H-M   'P 1'
#
loop_
_entity.id
_entity.type
_entity.pdbx_description
1 polymer ?
#
loop_
_entity_poly.entity_id
_entity_poly.type
_entity_poly.pdbx_seq_one_letter_code
_entity_poly.pdbx_strand_id
1 'polypeptide(L)'
;VVDTGAVAMALGFCALSAAEQAETGGTAEEIVAAAEKRAAGTSAYFCLDTLDHLRRGGRIGTAQALLGSALAVKPLLQLTGGRIEPLEKVRTTAKA
;
A
#
# COMPACT_ATOMS: atom_id res chain seq x y z
N VAL A 1 -10.17 0.98 17.23
CA VAL A 1 -10.00 1.16 15.77
C VAL A 1 -8.52 1.36 15.52
N VAL A 2 -7.95 0.69 14.51
CA VAL A 2 -6.52 0.77 14.16
C VAL A 2 -6.42 1.36 12.76
N ASP A 3 -5.65 2.44 12.60
CA ASP A 3 -5.26 2.96 11.29
C ASP A 3 -3.92 2.35 10.89
N THR A 4 -3.94 1.43 9.93
CA THR A 4 -2.75 0.72 9.47
C THR A 4 -1.94 1.52 8.43
N GLY A 5 -2.52 2.60 7.88
CA GLY A 5 -1.98 3.27 6.71
C GLY A 5 -1.86 2.37 5.48
N ALA A 6 -2.53 1.21 5.46
CA ALA A 6 -2.40 0.17 4.46
C ALA A 6 -3.69 -0.04 3.64
N VAL A 7 -3.56 -0.59 2.44
CA VAL A 7 -4.70 -0.99 1.59
C VAL A 7 -4.49 -2.39 1.01
N ALA A 8 -5.55 -2.96 0.41
CA ALA A 8 -5.53 -4.28 -0.21
C ALA A 8 -4.99 -5.36 0.74
N MET A 9 -4.14 -6.27 0.26
CA MET A 9 -3.61 -7.36 1.10
C MET A 9 -2.67 -6.88 2.20
N ALA A 10 -2.05 -5.69 2.09
CA ALA A 10 -1.26 -5.16 3.21
C ALA A 10 -2.16 -4.88 4.43
N LEU A 11 -3.36 -4.32 4.20
CA LEU A 11 -4.40 -4.22 5.23
C LEU A 11 -4.91 -5.61 5.64
N GLY A 12 -5.11 -6.50 4.68
CA GLY A 12 -5.54 -7.88 4.91
C GLY A 12 -4.62 -8.63 5.88
N PHE A 13 -3.31 -8.53 5.72
CA PHE A 13 -2.36 -9.15 6.65
C PHE A 13 -2.48 -8.58 8.06
N CYS A 14 -2.69 -7.27 8.21
CA CYS A 14 -2.93 -6.66 9.51
C CYS A 14 -4.20 -7.23 10.18
N ALA A 15 -5.28 -7.36 9.40
CA ALA A 15 -6.53 -7.95 9.88
C ALA A 15 -6.37 -9.43 10.26
N LEU A 16 -5.63 -10.22 9.46
CA LEU A 16 -5.36 -11.62 9.76
C LEU A 16 -4.52 -11.78 11.04
N SER A 17 -3.46 -10.99 11.22
CA SER A 17 -2.67 -11.04 12.46
C SER A 17 -3.47 -10.60 13.70
N ALA A 18 -4.40 -9.65 13.55
CA ALA A 18 -5.33 -9.30 14.62
C ALA A 18 -6.30 -10.47 14.94
N ALA A 19 -6.83 -11.13 13.92
CA ALA A 19 -7.73 -12.26 14.07
C ALA A 19 -7.04 -13.45 14.75
N GLU A 20 -5.82 -13.80 14.34
CA GLU A 20 -5.00 -14.86 14.96
C GLU A 20 -4.79 -14.59 16.47
N GLN A 21 -4.49 -13.34 16.85
CA GLN A 21 -4.34 -12.98 18.26
C GLN A 21 -5.67 -13.06 19.04
N ALA A 22 -6.79 -12.72 18.39
CA ALA A 22 -8.11 -12.84 19.00
C ALA A 22 -8.53 -14.32 19.20
N GLU A 23 -8.26 -15.17 18.21
CA GLU A 23 -8.57 -16.61 18.25
C GLU A 23 -7.79 -17.34 19.35
N THR A 24 -6.59 -16.87 19.69
CA THR A 24 -5.78 -17.41 20.77
C THR A 24 -6.13 -16.83 22.16
N GLY A 25 -7.17 -15.99 22.24
CA GLY A 25 -7.67 -15.43 23.50
C GLY A 25 -6.93 -14.19 23.98
N GLY A 26 -6.20 -13.51 23.09
CA GLY A 26 -5.47 -12.28 23.43
C GLY A 26 -6.38 -11.12 23.81
N THR A 27 -5.83 -10.16 24.57
CA THR A 27 -6.58 -8.96 24.97
C THR A 27 -6.75 -7.99 23.80
N ALA A 28 -7.63 -7.01 23.96
CA ALA A 28 -7.81 -5.96 22.94
C ALA A 28 -6.49 -5.23 22.63
N GLU A 29 -5.68 -4.96 23.65
CA GLU A 29 -4.36 -4.33 23.50
C GLU A 29 -3.40 -5.20 22.69
N GLU A 30 -3.38 -6.52 22.95
CA GLU A 30 -2.54 -7.45 22.22
C GLU A 30 -2.98 -7.60 20.76
N ILE A 31 -4.29 -7.64 20.51
CA ILE A 31 -4.87 -7.69 19.16
C ILE A 31 -4.48 -6.44 18.36
N VAL A 32 -4.58 -5.26 18.98
CA VAL A 32 -4.14 -3.99 18.36
C VAL A 32 -2.64 -4.03 18.08
N ALA A 33 -1.82 -4.44 19.05
CA ALA A 33 -0.37 -4.54 18.88
C ALA A 33 0.03 -5.51 17.77
N ALA A 34 -0.69 -6.63 17.59
CA ALA A 34 -0.45 -7.57 16.50
C ALA A 34 -0.71 -6.94 15.12
N ALA A 35 -1.81 -6.18 15.00
CA ALA A 35 -2.14 -5.45 13.77
C ALA A 35 -1.10 -4.37 13.43
N GLU A 36 -0.72 -3.56 14.42
CA GLU A 36 0.27 -2.48 14.25
C GLU A 36 1.66 -3.01 13.92
N LYS A 37 2.09 -4.08 14.61
CA LYS A 37 3.36 -4.75 14.32
C LYS A 37 3.37 -5.31 12.90
N ARG A 38 2.26 -5.90 12.46
CA ARG A 38 2.12 -6.37 11.08
C ARG A 38 2.20 -5.22 10.08
N ALA A 39 1.50 -4.11 10.34
CA ALA A 39 1.53 -2.93 9.49
C ALA A 39 2.96 -2.39 9.34
N ALA A 40 3.70 -2.24 10.45
CA ALA A 40 5.07 -1.74 10.45
C ALA A 40 6.06 -2.64 9.67
N GLY A 41 5.80 -3.95 9.62
CA GLY A 41 6.62 -4.91 8.89
C GLY A 41 6.16 -5.21 7.46
N THR A 42 5.11 -4.54 6.96
CA THR A 42 4.53 -4.82 5.65
C THR A 42 4.79 -3.66 4.69
N SER A 43 5.28 -3.99 3.50
CA SER A 43 5.40 -3.03 2.39
C SER A 43 4.48 -3.44 1.25
N ALA A 44 3.88 -2.44 0.58
CA ALA A 44 3.05 -2.65 -0.59
C ALA A 44 3.68 -1.95 -1.79
N TYR A 45 3.98 -2.74 -2.82
CA TYR A 45 4.49 -2.27 -4.11
C TYR A 45 3.54 -2.71 -5.22
N PHE A 46 3.34 -1.84 -6.20
CA PHE A 46 2.43 -2.14 -7.31
C PHE A 46 2.79 -1.33 -8.56
N CYS A 47 2.50 -1.92 -9.71
CA CYS A 47 2.61 -1.28 -11.00
C CYS A 47 1.22 -1.16 -11.63
N LEU A 48 0.96 -0.05 -12.30
CA LEU A 48 -0.30 0.20 -13.00
C LEU A 48 -0.02 0.53 -14.47
N ASP A 49 -0.94 0.14 -15.35
CA ASP A 49 -0.88 0.49 -16.77
C ASP A 49 -1.19 1.99 -17.00
N THR A 50 -2.02 2.57 -16.12
CA THR A 50 -2.35 4.00 -16.15
C THR A 50 -2.59 4.53 -14.74
N LEU A 51 -2.23 5.80 -14.53
CA LEU A 51 -2.48 6.55 -13.30
C LEU A 51 -3.86 7.23 -13.29
N ASP A 52 -4.62 7.17 -14.39
CA ASP A 52 -5.89 7.91 -14.51
C ASP A 52 -6.93 7.53 -13.46
N HIS A 53 -6.97 6.26 -13.04
CA HIS A 53 -7.88 5.82 -11.98
C HIS A 53 -7.54 6.46 -10.64
N LEU A 54 -6.25 6.48 -10.28
CA LEU A 54 -5.78 7.14 -9.06
C LEU A 54 -6.02 8.65 -9.12
N ARG A 55 -5.84 9.26 -10.29
CA ARG A 55 -6.08 10.70 -10.52
C ARG A 55 -7.55 11.05 -10.35
N ARG A 56 -8.45 10.37 -11.06
CA ARG A 56 -9.90 10.60 -10.98
C ARG A 56 -10.43 10.32 -9.58
N GLY A 57 -9.81 9.37 -8.88
CA GLY A 57 -10.11 9.10 -7.48
C GLY A 57 -9.50 10.11 -6.50
N GLY A 58 -8.53 10.95 -6.88
CA GLY A 58 -7.83 11.82 -5.93
C GLY A 58 -6.87 11.10 -4.98
N ARG A 59 -6.50 9.85 -5.28
CA ARG A 59 -5.57 9.01 -4.48
C ARG A 59 -4.17 8.94 -5.09
N ILE A 60 -3.94 9.67 -6.19
CA ILE A 60 -2.67 9.67 -6.93
C ILE A 60 -1.47 10.17 -6.10
N GLY A 61 -1.71 10.97 -5.05
CA GLY A 61 -0.65 11.44 -4.16
C GLY A 61 0.47 12.15 -4.91
N THR A 62 1.70 11.87 -4.53
CA THR A 62 2.90 12.45 -5.16
C THR A 62 3.18 11.86 -6.54
N ALA A 63 2.55 10.74 -6.90
CA ALA A 63 2.65 10.16 -8.25
C ALA A 63 2.01 11.04 -9.34
N GLN A 64 1.32 12.13 -8.95
CA GLN A 64 0.87 13.16 -9.88
C GLN A 64 2.02 13.78 -10.69
N ALA A 65 3.24 13.81 -10.14
CA ALA A 65 4.44 14.29 -10.84
C ALA A 65 4.82 13.45 -12.07
N LEU A 66 4.21 12.27 -12.24
CA LEU A 66 4.39 11.39 -13.38
C LEU A 66 3.39 11.67 -14.51
N LEU A 67 2.34 12.47 -14.28
CA LEU A 67 1.39 12.87 -15.31
C LEU A 67 2.07 13.82 -16.30
N GLY A 68 2.05 13.46 -17.59
CA GLY A 68 2.56 14.31 -18.67
C GLY A 68 3.94 13.91 -19.22
N SER A 69 4.64 12.92 -18.64
CA SER A 69 5.77 12.32 -19.33
C SER A 69 5.25 11.46 -20.48
N ALA A 70 5.44 11.91 -21.72
CA ALA A 70 4.85 11.39 -22.96
C ALA A 70 5.23 9.95 -23.37
N LEU A 71 5.73 9.10 -22.48
CA LEU A 71 6.12 7.73 -22.81
C LEU A 71 5.48 6.75 -21.83
N ALA A 72 5.05 5.60 -22.37
CA ALA A 72 4.52 4.41 -21.71
C ALA A 72 5.48 3.82 -20.65
N VAL A 73 5.77 4.56 -19.60
CA VAL A 73 6.51 4.12 -18.42
C VAL A 73 5.48 3.51 -17.48
N LYS A 74 5.70 2.26 -17.05
CA LYS A 74 4.91 1.63 -16.00
C LYS A 74 5.55 2.00 -14.66
N PRO A 75 4.99 2.96 -13.90
CA PRO A 75 5.64 3.38 -12.69
C PRO A 75 5.51 2.28 -11.63
N LEU A 76 6.62 1.98 -10.97
CA LEU A 76 6.62 1.21 -9.74
C LEU A 76 6.24 2.17 -8.61
N LEU A 77 5.14 1.87 -7.95
CA LEU A 77 4.56 2.66 -6.89
C LEU A 77 4.70 1.91 -5.57
N GLN A 78 4.73 2.67 -4.49
CA GLN A 78 4.70 2.16 -3.14
C GLN A 78 3.65 2.87 -2.29
N LEU A 79 3.22 2.22 -1.22
CA LEU A 79 2.43 2.86 -0.17
C LEU A 79 3.34 3.23 1.01
N THR A 80 3.41 4.52 1.32
CA THR A 80 4.25 5.03 2.40
C THR A 80 3.45 6.06 3.19
N GLY A 81 3.35 5.87 4.52
CA GLY A 81 2.59 6.78 5.38
C GLY A 81 1.12 6.97 4.94
N GLY A 82 0.47 5.91 4.44
CA GLY A 82 -0.90 5.99 3.93
C GLY A 82 -1.06 6.70 2.57
N ARG A 83 0.05 7.01 1.88
CA ARG A 83 0.04 7.72 0.60
C ARG A 83 0.72 6.92 -0.50
N ILE A 84 0.20 7.07 -1.72
CA ILE A 84 0.80 6.49 -2.91
C ILE A 84 1.95 7.38 -3.36
N GLU A 85 3.15 6.78 -3.44
CA GLU A 85 4.37 7.46 -3.85
C GLU A 85 5.08 6.69 -4.98
N PRO A 86 5.73 7.39 -5.92
CA PRO A 86 6.63 6.75 -6.87
C PRO A 86 7.85 6.16 -6.16
N LEU A 87 8.12 4.88 -6.41
CA LEU A 87 9.38 4.24 -6.01
C LEU A 87 10.41 4.38 -7.14
N GLU A 88 10.08 3.95 -8.35
CA GLU A 88 10.98 4.03 -9.51
C GLU A 88 10.20 4.19 -10.84
N LYS A 89 10.82 4.87 -11.81
CA LYS A 89 10.32 4.93 -13.20
C LYS A 89 10.86 3.75 -14.00
N VAL A 90 10.10 2.67 -14.10
CA VAL A 90 10.52 1.49 -14.86
C VAL A 90 9.96 1.51 -16.28
N ARG A 91 10.82 1.33 -17.29
CA ARG A 91 10.44 1.49 -18.71
C ARG A 91 9.71 0.28 -19.31
N THR A 92 9.77 -0.92 -18.70
CA THR A 92 9.20 -2.16 -19.26
C THR A 92 8.63 -3.05 -18.15
N THR A 93 7.47 -3.69 -18.38
CA THR A 93 6.85 -4.62 -17.42
C THR A 93 7.77 -5.73 -16.94
N ALA A 94 8.67 -6.23 -17.81
CA ALA A 94 9.61 -7.31 -17.45
C ALA A 94 10.73 -6.87 -16.48
N LYS A 95 10.89 -5.56 -16.25
CA LYS A 95 11.89 -4.99 -15.34
C LYS A 95 11.27 -4.39 -14.07
N ALA A 96 9.95 -4.31 -14.01
CA ALA A 96 9.18 -3.72 -12.93
C ALA A 96 8.70 -4.83 -11.98
#